data_AF-A0A6I9NY82-F1
#
_entry.id   AF-A0A6I9NY82-F1
#
_cell.length_a   1.000
_cell.length_b   1.000
_cell.length_c   1.000
_cell.angle_alpha   90.00
_cell.angle_beta   90.00
_cell.angle_gamma   90.00
#
_symmetry.space_group_name_H-M   'P 1'
#
loop_
_entity.id
_entity.type
_entity.pdbx_description
1 polymer ?
#
loop_
_entity_poly.entity_id
_entity_poly.type
_entity_poly.pdbx_seq_one_letter_code
_entity_poly.pdbx_strand_id
1 'polypeptide(L)'
;CLEQCFLAEGNGLPLDILHSDEYKALKAHLSHNSLSSWKLVEKFLEGKVWEQKVYNGEKYGAVTLLASYRRSDQRLRIEVLNAMNLLPMDSNGKTNTL
;
A
#
# COMPACT_ATOMS: atom_id res chain seq x y z
N CYS A 1 22.19 -18.09 -19.48
CA CYS A 1 23.38 -18.43 -18.68
C CYS A 1 23.26 -19.83 -18.05
N LEU A 2 22.48 -20.07 -16.99
CA LEU A 2 22.43 -21.41 -16.35
C LEU A 2 21.59 -22.44 -17.13
N GLU A 3 20.44 -22.03 -17.65
CA GLU A 3 19.55 -22.88 -18.47
C GLU A 3 20.23 -23.42 -19.73
N GLN A 4 21.07 -22.57 -20.36
CA GLN A 4 21.89 -22.95 -21.53
C GLN A 4 22.98 -23.95 -21.16
N CYS A 5 23.54 -23.89 -19.95
CA CYS A 5 24.50 -24.88 -19.47
C CYS A 5 23.86 -26.27 -19.32
N PHE A 6 22.61 -26.34 -18.87
CA PHE A 6 21.88 -27.61 -18.75
C PHE A 6 21.35 -28.14 -20.09
N LEU A 7 21.04 -27.27 -21.04
CA LEU A 7 20.69 -27.66 -22.40
C LEU A 7 21.89 -28.24 -23.17
N ALA A 8 23.09 -27.76 -22.90
CA ALA A 8 24.37 -28.22 -23.46
C ALA A 8 24.32 -28.45 -24.99
N GLU A 9 23.84 -27.44 -25.73
CA GLU A 9 23.69 -27.48 -27.20
C GLU A 9 22.86 -28.66 -27.73
N GLY A 10 21.91 -29.14 -26.93
CA GLY A 10 21.03 -30.26 -27.28
C GLY A 10 21.54 -31.63 -26.82
N ASN A 11 22.72 -31.70 -26.19
CA ASN A 11 23.26 -32.92 -25.59
C ASN A 11 22.92 -33.05 -24.09
N GLY A 12 22.24 -32.06 -23.53
CA GLY A 12 21.88 -31.99 -22.12
C GLY A 12 20.42 -32.37 -21.84
N LEU A 13 19.84 -31.77 -20.80
CA LEU A 13 18.44 -31.99 -20.45
C LEU A 13 17.53 -31.33 -21.49
N PRO A 14 16.49 -32.05 -21.97
CA PRO A 14 15.53 -31.48 -22.90
C PRO A 14 14.65 -30.42 -22.22
N LEU A 15 14.15 -29.47 -23.02
CA LEU A 15 13.48 -28.26 -22.53
C LEU A 15 12.21 -28.56 -21.72
N ASP A 16 11.52 -29.64 -22.05
CA ASP A 16 10.33 -30.15 -21.38
C ASP A 16 10.60 -30.56 -19.93
N ILE A 17 11.75 -31.18 -19.67
CA ILE A 17 12.20 -31.53 -18.31
C ILE A 17 12.71 -30.27 -17.58
N LEU A 18 13.39 -29.38 -18.30
CA LEU A 18 13.94 -28.15 -17.73
C LEU A 18 12.86 -27.11 -17.37
N HIS A 19 11.74 -27.10 -18.10
CA HIS A 19 10.54 -26.29 -17.84
C HIS A 19 9.48 -27.07 -17.07
N SER A 20 9.92 -27.84 -16.07
CA SER A 20 9.02 -28.47 -15.12
C SER A 20 8.16 -27.42 -14.40
N ASP A 21 7.08 -27.87 -13.78
CA ASP A 21 6.16 -26.97 -13.08
C ASP A 21 6.82 -26.35 -11.85
N GLU A 22 7.76 -27.05 -11.21
CA GLU A 22 8.59 -26.51 -10.12
C GLU A 22 9.49 -25.37 -10.63
N TYR A 23 10.10 -25.52 -11.80
CA TYR A 23 10.90 -24.45 -12.41
C TYR A 23 10.05 -23.23 -12.75
N LYS A 24 8.85 -23.43 -13.32
CA LYS A 24 7.92 -22.32 -13.62
C LYS A 24 7.48 -21.61 -12.35
N ALA A 25 7.15 -22.35 -11.30
CA ALA A 25 6.78 -21.81 -10.00
C ALA A 25 7.93 -20.99 -9.40
N LEU A 26 9.17 -21.50 -9.44
CA LEU A 26 10.36 -20.78 -8.98
C LEU A 26 10.62 -19.51 -9.79
N LYS A 27 10.52 -19.58 -11.13
CA LYS A 27 10.69 -18.44 -12.02
C LYS A 27 9.65 -17.35 -11.78
N ALA A 28 8.39 -17.73 -11.53
CA ALA A 28 7.33 -16.80 -11.14
C ALA A 28 7.66 -16.11 -9.81
N HIS A 29 8.06 -16.87 -8.78
CA HIS A 29 8.49 -16.30 -7.49
C HIS A 29 9.66 -15.34 -7.64
N LEU A 30 10.71 -15.75 -8.37
CA LEU A 30 11.86 -14.88 -8.59
C LEU A 30 11.47 -13.63 -9.37
N SER A 31 10.63 -13.71 -10.39
CA SER A 31 10.17 -12.52 -11.14
C SER A 31 9.40 -11.52 -10.27
N HIS A 32 8.64 -12.02 -9.29
CA HIS A 32 7.92 -11.17 -8.33
C HIS A 32 8.87 -10.55 -7.30
N ASN A 33 9.96 -11.24 -6.95
CA ASN A 33 10.94 -10.82 -5.93
C ASN A 33 12.20 -10.13 -6.50
N SER A 34 12.40 -10.13 -7.82
CA SER A 34 13.52 -9.50 -8.54
C SER A 34 13.10 -8.23 -9.28
N LEU A 35 12.01 -7.60 -8.82
CA LEU A 35 11.63 -6.30 -9.35
C LEU A 35 12.76 -5.31 -9.10
N SER A 36 13.27 -4.70 -10.18
CA SER A 36 14.18 -3.56 -10.07
C SER A 36 13.55 -2.46 -9.21
N SER A 37 14.37 -1.67 -8.52
CA SER A 37 13.91 -0.53 -7.74
C SER A 37 12.95 0.38 -8.51
N TRP A 38 13.18 0.58 -9.82
CA TRP A 38 12.29 1.36 -10.69
C TRP A 38 10.86 0.78 -10.77
N LYS A 39 10.73 -0.52 -11.03
CA LYS A 39 9.44 -1.23 -11.08
C LYS A 39 8.71 -1.23 -9.73
N LEU A 40 9.45 -1.23 -8.62
CA LEU A 40 8.86 -1.09 -7.29
C LEU A 40 8.31 0.32 -7.06
N VAL A 41 9.05 1.35 -7.49
CA VAL A 41 8.62 2.75 -7.44
C VAL A 41 7.38 2.95 -8.31
N GLU A 42 7.37 2.41 -9.53
CA GLU A 42 6.22 2.46 -10.44
C GLU A 42 4.96 1.86 -9.79
N LYS A 43 5.04 0.62 -9.27
CA LYS A 43 3.90 0.00 -8.57
C LYS A 43 3.43 0.79 -7.36
N PHE A 44 4.35 1.38 -6.59
CA PHE A 44 4.00 2.22 -5.44
C PHE A 44 3.22 3.47 -5.90
N LEU A 45 3.68 4.13 -6.95
CA LEU A 45 3.02 5.32 -7.50
C LEU A 45 1.66 4.99 -8.11
N GLU A 46 1.54 3.87 -8.82
CA GLU A 46 0.25 3.35 -9.31
C GLU A 46 -0.73 3.14 -8.15
N GLY A 47 -0.27 2.54 -7.06
CA GLY A 47 -1.06 2.38 -5.82
C GLY A 47 -1.53 3.71 -5.24
N LYS A 48 -0.65 4.72 -5.19
CA LYS A 48 -1.00 6.07 -4.73
C LYS A 48 -2.04 6.75 -5.61
N VAL A 49 -1.92 6.62 -6.93
CA VAL A 49 -2.91 7.14 -7.88
C VAL A 49 -4.25 6.43 -7.72
N TRP A 50 -4.24 5.11 -7.51
CA TRP A 50 -5.45 4.36 -7.23
C TRP A 50 -6.13 4.82 -5.94
N GLU A 51 -5.38 4.92 -4.84
CA GLU A 51 -5.86 5.44 -3.56
C GLU A 51 -6.54 6.80 -3.74
N GLN A 52 -5.94 7.72 -4.49
CA GLN A 52 -6.53 9.02 -4.79
C GLN A 52 -7.82 8.93 -5.62
N LYS A 53 -7.87 8.03 -6.60
CA LYS A 53 -9.07 7.85 -7.45
C LYS A 53 -10.26 7.29 -6.71
N VAL A 54 -10.04 6.38 -5.76
CA VAL A 54 -11.11 5.75 -4.98
C VAL A 54 -11.47 6.54 -3.73
N TYR A 55 -10.69 7.56 -3.38
CA TYR A 55 -10.91 8.39 -2.22
C TYR A 55 -12.06 9.38 -2.46
N ASN A 56 -13.13 9.23 -1.67
CA ASN A 56 -14.34 10.04 -1.76
C ASN A 56 -14.41 11.16 -0.71
N GLY A 57 -13.27 11.62 -0.20
CA GLY A 57 -13.21 12.61 0.88
C GLY A 57 -13.45 12.02 2.27
N GLU A 58 -13.21 12.81 3.31
CA GLU A 58 -13.68 12.48 4.66
C GLU A 58 -15.19 12.64 4.76
N LYS A 59 -15.88 11.57 5.18
CA LYS A 59 -17.35 11.56 5.38
C LYS A 59 -17.86 12.72 6.26
N TYR A 60 -17.05 13.20 7.21
CA TYR A 60 -17.43 14.23 8.17
C TYR A 60 -16.49 15.44 8.18
N GLY A 61 -15.60 15.55 7.19
CA GLY A 61 -14.47 16.45 7.23
C GLY A 61 -13.31 15.94 8.09
N ALA A 62 -12.31 16.78 8.31
CA ALA A 62 -11.07 16.45 9.02
C ALA A 62 -10.78 17.45 10.13
N VAL A 63 -10.27 16.96 11.27
CA VAL A 63 -9.78 17.79 12.39
C VAL A 63 -8.36 17.39 12.74
N THR A 64 -7.47 18.37 12.86
CA THR A 64 -6.10 18.16 13.37
C THR A 64 -6.07 18.52 14.85
N LEU A 65 -5.70 17.54 15.68
CA LEU A 65 -5.63 17.71 17.14
C LEU A 65 -4.19 17.58 17.63
N LEU A 66 -3.82 18.42 18.58
CA LEU A 66 -2.62 18.25 19.41
C LEU A 66 -3.05 17.80 20.81
N ALA A 67 -2.69 16.57 21.16
CA ALA A 67 -2.92 16.01 22.48
C ALA A 67 -1.62 16.04 23.30
N SER A 68 -1.68 16.62 24.50
CA SER A 68 -0.57 16.61 25.45
C SER A 68 -1.08 16.22 26.84
N TYR A 69 -0.41 15.26 27.47
CA TYR A 69 -0.74 14.86 28.83
C TYR A 69 0.21 15.51 29.83
N ARG A 70 -0.33 16.32 30.72
CA ARG A 70 0.43 16.99 31.76
C ARG A 70 0.39 16.14 33.03
N ARG A 71 1.53 15.55 33.37
CA ARG A 71 1.65 14.67 34.56
C ARG A 71 1.50 15.42 35.89
N SER A 72 1.87 16.71 35.93
CA SER A 72 1.87 17.49 37.17
C SER A 72 0.46 17.70 37.77
N ASP A 73 -0.56 17.79 36.92
CA ASP A 73 -1.97 17.93 37.32
C ASP A 73 -2.83 16.76 36.83
N GLN A 74 -2.19 15.71 36.29
CA GLN A 74 -2.82 14.52 35.72
C GLN A 74 -3.89 14.83 34.66
N ARG A 75 -3.69 15.88 33.85
CA ARG A 75 -4.67 16.34 32.84
C ARG A 75 -4.24 16.06 31.41
N LEU A 76 -5.18 15.59 30.60
CA LEU A 76 -5.06 15.55 29.15
C LEU A 76 -5.54 16.88 28.55
N ARG A 77 -4.65 17.59 27.88
CA ARG A 77 -4.97 18.80 27.10
C ARG A 77 -5.11 18.41 25.64
N ILE A 78 -6.23 18.77 25.04
CA ILE A 78 -6.50 18.64 23.62
C ILE A 78 -6.62 20.04 23.03
N GLU A 79 -5.88 20.30 21.97
CA GLU A 79 -5.92 21.55 21.23
C GLU A 79 -6.31 21.27 19.77
N VAL A 80 -7.28 22.01 19.26
CA VAL A 80 -7.72 21.90 17.87
C VAL A 80 -6.87 22.85 17.03
N LEU A 81 -6.02 22.30 16.16
CA LEU A 81 -5.13 23.09 15.31
C LEU A 81 -5.81 23.49 14.00
N ASN A 82 -6.62 22.60 13.43
CA ASN A 82 -7.31 22.84 12.17
C ASN A 82 -8.60 22.01 12.08
N ALA A 83 -9.57 22.51 11.33
CA ALA A 83 -10.83 21.84 11.02
C ALA A 83 -11.24 22.18 9.58
N MET A 84 -11.42 21.17 8.74
CA MET A 84 -11.70 21.32 7.30
C MET A 84 -12.93 20.52 6.91
N ASN A 85 -13.80 21.10 6.08
CA ASN A 85 -14.97 20.44 5.50
C ASN A 85 -15.89 19.75 6.54
N LEU A 86 -15.97 20.30 7.76
CA LEU A 86 -16.80 19.74 8.81
C LEU A 86 -18.28 19.90 8.47
N LEU A 87 -19.02 18.80 8.58
CA LEU A 87 -20.47 18.84 8.49
C LEU A 87 -21.06 19.51 9.74
N PRO A 88 -22.00 20.46 9.59
CA PRO A 88 -22.73 21.02 10.73
C PRO A 88 -23.48 19.90 11.45
N MET A 89 -23.18 19.72 12.74
CA MET A 89 -23.82 18.75 13.61
C MET A 89 -24.57 19.47 14.73
N ASP A 90 -25.72 18.94 15.13
CA ASP A 90 -26.40 19.39 16.34
C ASP A 90 -25.63 18.96 17.61
N SER A 91 -26.09 19.42 18.77
CA SER A 91 -25.48 19.07 20.07
C SER A 91 -25.52 17.57 20.39
N ASN A 92 -26.25 16.77 19.61
CA ASN A 92 -26.36 15.31 19.74
C ASN A 92 -25.50 14.56 18.72
N GLY A 93 -24.70 15.27 17.91
CA GLY A 93 -23.84 14.66 16.88
C GLY A 93 -24.61 14.18 15.65
N LYS A 94 -25.83 14.68 15.42
CA LYS A 94 -26.61 14.39 14.22
C LYS A 94 -26.44 15.50 13.20
N THR A 95 -26.06 15.13 11.98
CA THR A 95 -26.15 16.01 10.81
C THR A 95 -27.60 16.00 10.36
N ASN A 96 -28.33 17.12 10.53
CA ASN A 96 -29.65 17.26 9.92
C ASN A 96 -29.44 17.26 8.40
N THR A 97 -29.66 16.11 7.78
CA THR A 97 -29.69 15.95 6.33
C THR A 97 -31.12 16.30 5.90
N LEU A 98 -31.25 17.35 5.07
CA LEU A 98 -32.47 17.62 4.30
C LEU A 98 -32.70 16.48 3.29
#